data_AF-A0A9N9DZ99-F1
#
_entry.id   AF-A0A9N9DZ99-F1
#
_cell.length_a   1.000
_cell.length_b   1.000
_cell.length_c   1.000
_cell.angle_alpha   90.00
_cell.angle_beta   90.00
_cell.angle_gamma   90.00
#
_symmetry.space_group_name_H-M   'P 1'
#
loop_
_entity.id
_entity.type
_entity.pdbx_description
1 polymer ?
#
loop_
_entity_poly.entity_id
_entity_poly.type
_entity_poly.pdbx_seq_one_letter_code
_entity_poly.pdbx_strand_id
1 'polypeptide(L)'
;MSNPQFQCRMYEAKYPEVEDLVMVNVRQIAEMGAYVKLLEYDNIEGMILLSELSRRRIRSIQKLIRVGRNEVVVVLRVDREKGYIDLSKRRVSPEDVAKAEEKFNKSKAVS
;
A
#
# COMPACT_ATOMS: atom_id res chain seq x y z
N MET A 1 15.22 -7.85 -26.96
CA MET A 1 13.83 -8.03 -26.51
C MET A 1 13.64 -7.27 -25.20
N SER A 2 13.50 -5.95 -25.28
CA SER A 2 13.26 -5.08 -24.14
C SER A 2 11.77 -5.06 -23.85
N ASN A 3 11.35 -5.77 -22.81
CA ASN A 3 9.98 -5.76 -22.32
C ASN A 3 9.70 -4.36 -21.74
N PRO A 4 8.89 -3.49 -22.39
CA PRO A 4 8.56 -2.22 -21.79
C PRO A 4 7.53 -2.53 -20.71
N GLN A 5 7.99 -2.70 -19.47
CA GLN A 5 7.10 -2.58 -18.33
C GLN A 5 6.52 -1.17 -18.41
N PHE A 6 5.26 -1.07 -18.80
CA PHE A 6 4.50 0.17 -18.81
C PHE A 6 4.50 0.74 -17.39
N GLN A 7 5.47 1.60 -17.09
CA GLN A 7 5.48 2.45 -15.90
C GLN A 7 4.52 3.61 -16.15
N CYS A 8 3.22 3.30 -16.19
CA CYS A 8 2.20 4.34 -16.09
C CYS A 8 2.02 4.63 -14.60
N ARG A 9 2.64 5.71 -14.13
CA ARG A 9 2.25 6.28 -12.83
C ARG A 9 0.82 6.77 -12.98
N MET A 10 -0.09 6.29 -12.12
CA MET A 10 -1.48 6.76 -12.14
C MET A 10 -1.59 8.22 -11.66
N TYR A 11 -0.57 8.73 -10.96
CA TYR A 11 -0.53 10.10 -10.45
C TYR A 11 0.75 10.83 -10.90
N GLU A 12 0.65 12.16 -11.08
CA GLU A 12 1.77 13.04 -11.46
C GLU A 12 2.81 13.16 -10.33
N ALA A 13 2.36 13.06 -9.07
CA ALA A 13 3.22 13.09 -7.89
C ALA A 13 4.03 11.79 -7.74
N LYS A 14 5.33 11.93 -7.48
CA LYS A 14 6.24 10.79 -7.28
C LYS A 14 5.96 10.01 -6.00
N TYR A 15 5.50 10.68 -4.94
CA TYR A 15 5.20 10.06 -3.64
C TYR A 15 3.79 10.46 -3.19
N PRO A 16 3.07 9.58 -2.48
CA PRO A 16 1.79 9.93 -1.87
C PRO A 16 1.95 10.98 -0.77
N GLU A 17 0.84 11.59 -0.36
CA GLU A 17 0.79 12.46 0.80
C GLU A 17 0.54 11.65 2.08
N VAL A 18 0.88 12.24 3.23
CA VAL A 18 0.56 11.65 4.53
C VAL A 18 -0.95 11.66 4.72
N GLU A 19 -1.50 10.62 5.33
CA GLU A 19 -2.95 10.35 5.47
C GLU A 19 -3.69 9.98 4.17
N ASP A 20 -3.00 9.90 3.02
CA ASP A 20 -3.64 9.42 1.79
C ASP A 20 -3.89 7.91 1.83
N LEU A 21 -4.98 7.49 1.19
CA LEU A 21 -5.39 6.10 1.06
C LEU A 21 -4.88 5.56 -0.26
N VAL A 22 -4.06 4.51 -0.18
CA VAL A 22 -3.39 3.93 -1.34
C VAL A 22 -3.57 2.42 -1.38
N MET A 23 -3.66 1.87 -2.60
CA MET A 23 -3.72 0.44 -2.79
C MET A 23 -2.31 -0.15 -2.95
N VAL A 24 -1.99 -1.13 -2.11
CA VAL A 24 -0.67 -1.75 -2.08
C VAL A 24 -0.75 -3.25 -2.31
N ASN A 25 0.26 -3.81 -2.98
CA ASN A 25 0.41 -5.26 -3.11
C ASN A 25 1.42 -5.79 -2.10
N VAL A 26 1.06 -6.85 -1.38
CA VAL A 26 1.95 -7.47 -0.39
C VAL A 26 3.04 -8.27 -1.09
N ARG A 27 4.29 -7.84 -0.99
CA ARG A 27 5.44 -8.53 -1.59
C ARG A 27 5.97 -9.62 -0.67
N GLN A 28 6.13 -9.31 0.61
CA GLN A 28 6.77 -10.20 1.57
C GLN A 28 6.27 -9.91 2.98
N ILE A 29 6.17 -10.95 3.79
CA ILE A 29 5.86 -10.85 5.22
C ILE A 29 7.14 -11.14 5.99
N ALA A 30 7.47 -10.28 6.95
CA ALA A 30 8.62 -10.41 7.85
C ALA A 30 8.15 -10.37 9.31
N GLU A 31 9.05 -10.62 10.26
CA GLU A 31 8.72 -10.59 11.69
C GLU A 31 8.35 -9.18 12.18
N MET A 32 9.01 -8.15 11.65
CA MET A 32 8.72 -6.75 12.01
C MET A 32 7.43 -6.21 11.37
N GLY A 33 6.92 -6.84 10.30
CA GLY A 33 5.81 -6.30 9.53
C GLY A 33 5.67 -6.90 8.13
N ALA A 34 5.10 -6.15 7.21
CA ALA A 34 4.88 -6.56 5.83
C ALA A 34 5.47 -5.56 4.85
N TYR A 35 6.30 -6.06 3.94
CA TYR A 35 6.80 -5.29 2.81
C TYR A 35 5.77 -5.32 1.69
N VAL A 36 5.41 -4.14 1.22
CA VAL A 36 4.38 -3.93 0.22
C VAL A 36 4.90 -3.00 -0.88
N LYS A 37 4.21 -2.99 -2.02
CA LYS A 37 4.50 -2.09 -3.14
C LYS A 37 3.27 -1.28 -3.47
N LEU A 38 3.43 0.04 -3.62
CA LEU A 38 2.34 0.93 -4.03
C LEU A 38 2.15 0.81 -5.54
N LEU A 39 1.05 0.19 -5.97
CA LEU A 39 0.80 -0.06 -7.40
C LEU A 39 0.58 1.25 -8.18
N GLU A 40 -0.02 2.25 -7.53
CA GLU A 40 -0.36 3.54 -8.14
C GLU A 40 0.85 4.48 -8.27
N TYR A 41 1.90 4.25 -7.46
CA TYR A 41 3.09 5.10 -7.35
C TYR A 41 4.34 4.32 -7.76
N ASP A 42 4.37 3.83 -9.00
CA ASP A 42 5.57 3.24 -9.60
C ASP A 42 6.18 2.04 -8.85
N ASN A 43 5.36 1.27 -8.13
CA ASN A 43 5.80 0.16 -7.30
C ASN A 43 6.79 0.56 -6.19
N ILE A 44 6.71 1.80 -5.70
CA ILE A 44 7.51 2.25 -4.55
C ILE A 44 7.33 1.29 -3.38
N GLU A 45 8.44 1.02 -2.69
CA GLU A 45 8.46 0.12 -1.55
C GLU A 45 7.89 0.80 -0.31
N GLY A 46 6.95 0.10 0.33
CA GLY A 46 6.35 0.50 1.60
C GLY A 46 6.47 -0.60 2.62
N MET A 47 6.35 -0.23 3.89
CA MET A 47 6.35 -1.16 5.01
C MET A 47 5.14 -0.92 5.91
N ILE A 48 4.42 -1.99 6.23
CA ILE A 48 3.37 -1.97 7.24
C ILE A 48 3.93 -2.61 8.50
N LEU A 49 4.01 -1.84 9.58
CA LEU A 49 4.48 -2.35 10.87
C LEU A 49 3.48 -3.36 11.46
N LEU A 50 3.98 -4.35 12.21
CA LEU A 50 3.12 -5.35 12.86
C LEU A 50 2.06 -4.72 13.78
N SER A 51 2.44 -3.67 14.51
CA SER A 51 1.54 -2.88 15.38
C SER A 51 0.44 -2.14 14.62
N GLU A 52 0.68 -1.88 13.34
CA GLU A 52 -0.22 -1.18 12.43
C GLU A 52 -1.05 -2.15 11.56
N LEU A 53 -0.85 -3.46 11.69
CA LEU A 53 -1.65 -4.50 11.03
C LEU A 53 -2.93 -4.84 11.81
N SER A 54 -2.86 -4.90 13.14
CA SER A 54 -4.02 -5.22 13.98
C SER A 54 -3.88 -4.62 15.38
N ARG A 55 -5.02 -4.28 15.99
CA ARG A 55 -5.10 -3.85 17.40
C ARG A 55 -5.00 -5.02 18.39
N ARG A 56 -5.22 -6.26 17.94
CA ARG A 56 -5.26 -7.47 18.78
C ARG A 56 -4.00 -8.30 18.60
N ARG A 57 -3.62 -9.09 19.61
CA ARG A 57 -2.50 -10.03 19.53
C ARG A 57 -2.70 -11.01 18.37
N ILE A 58 -1.80 -10.96 17.39
CA ILE A 58 -1.88 -11.74 16.16
C ILE A 58 -1.20 -13.10 16.43
N ARG A 59 -1.92 -14.21 16.25
CA ARG A 59 -1.30 -15.55 16.31
C ARG A 59 -0.57 -15.92 15.01
N SER A 60 -1.04 -15.42 13.87
CA SER A 60 -0.42 -15.65 12.57
C SER A 60 -0.73 -14.50 11.61
N ILE A 61 0.32 -13.80 11.17
CA ILE A 61 0.22 -12.67 10.22
C ILE A 61 -0.33 -13.13 8.86
N GLN A 62 0.01 -14.34 8.43
CA GLN A 62 -0.41 -14.93 7.16
C GLN A 62 -1.94 -15.06 7.01
N LYS A 63 -2.68 -15.04 8.13
CA LYS A 63 -4.15 -15.04 8.11
C LYS A 63 -4.74 -13.65 7.87
N LEU A 64 -4.01 -12.59 8.23
CA LEU A 64 -4.44 -11.20 8.10
C LEU A 64 -4.07 -10.57 6.76
N ILE A 65 -2.91 -10.97 6.24
CA ILE A 65 -2.39 -10.52 4.96
C ILE A 65 -1.79 -11.70 4.22
N ARG A 66 -1.92 -11.70 2.89
CA ARG A 66 -1.33 -12.71 2.03
C ARG A 66 -0.44 -12.05 1.01
N VAL A 67 0.73 -12.65 0.80
CA VAL A 67 1.64 -12.26 -0.28
C VAL A 67 0.90 -12.37 -1.62
N GLY A 68 1.09 -11.37 -2.48
CA GLY A 68 0.46 -11.24 -3.79
C GLY A 68 -0.94 -10.66 -3.77
N ARG A 69 -1.53 -10.37 -2.60
CA ARG A 69 -2.83 -9.69 -2.51
C ARG A 69 -2.70 -8.18 -2.40
N ASN A 70 -3.72 -7.50 -2.90
CA ASN A 70 -3.87 -6.07 -2.77
C ASN A 70 -4.62 -5.73 -1.49
N GLU A 71 -4.14 -4.75 -0.76
CA GLU A 71 -4.70 -4.27 0.49
C GLU A 71 -4.79 -2.74 0.44
N VAL A 72 -5.84 -2.18 1.03
CA VAL A 72 -5.96 -0.72 1.21
C VAL A 72 -5.28 -0.35 2.52
N VAL A 73 -4.40 0.64 2.45
CA VAL A 73 -3.64 1.17 3.59
C VAL A 73 -3.60 2.68 3.55
N VAL A 74 -3.40 3.29 4.70
CA VAL A 74 -3.16 4.73 4.81
C VAL A 74 -1.66 5.00 5.00
N VAL A 75 -1.19 6.07 4.38
CA VAL A 75 0.18 6.56 4.53
C VAL A 75 0.35 7.25 5.88
N LEU A 76 1.28 6.78 6.69
CA LEU A 76 1.63 7.41 7.96
C LEU A 76 2.77 8.41 7.82
N ARG A 77 3.77 8.03 7.04
CA ARG A 77 4.98 8.82 6.86
C ARG A 77 5.62 8.49 5.53
N VAL A 78 6.18 9.50 4.89
CA VAL A 78 6.91 9.37 3.63
C VAL A 78 8.32 9.86 3.85
N ASP A 79 9.29 8.98 3.68
CA ASP A 79 10.71 9.29 3.69
C ASP A 79 11.20 9.44 2.25
N ARG A 80 11.25 10.68 1.77
CA ARG A 80 11.60 11.01 0.37
C ARG A 80 13.08 10.81 0.07
N GLU A 81 13.93 10.82 1.10
CA GLU A 81 15.38 10.65 0.95
C GLU A 81 15.71 9.17 0.74
N LYS A 82 15.11 8.30 1.55
CA LYS A 82 15.33 6.84 1.45
C LYS A 82 14.37 6.16 0.48
N GLY A 83 13.29 6.82 0.09
CA GLY A 83 12.23 6.24 -0.74
C GLY A 83 11.37 5.21 -0.01
N TYR A 84 11.31 5.28 1.32
CA TYR A 84 10.52 4.37 2.15
C TYR A 84 9.23 5.05 2.62
N ILE A 85 8.15 4.28 2.66
CA ILE A 85 6.84 4.75 3.12
C ILE A 85 6.35 3.87 4.25
N ASP A 86 6.06 4.48 5.39
CA ASP A 86 5.41 3.81 6.51
C ASP A 86 3.90 3.83 6.29
N LEU A 87 3.30 2.65 6.38
CA LEU A 87 1.90 2.43 6.05
C LEU A 87 1.16 1.79 7.23
N SER A 88 -0.14 2.03 7.32
CA SER A 88 -1.00 1.44 8.33
C SER A 88 -2.27 0.87 7.73
N LYS A 89 -2.58 -0.38 8.10
CA LYS A 89 -3.87 -1.01 7.78
C LYS A 89 -4.88 -0.74 8.90
N ARG A 90 -4.42 -0.59 10.13
CA ARG A 90 -5.24 -0.44 11.34
C ARG A 90 -5.99 0.90 11.41
N ARG A 91 -5.45 1.94 10.77
CA ARG A 91 -6.06 3.28 10.74
C ARG A 91 -7.09 3.44 9.62
N VAL A 92 -7.16 2.48 8.70
CA VAL A 92 -8.16 2.49 7.62
C VAL A 92 -9.51 2.07 8.19
N SER A 93 -10.49 2.95 8.09
CA SER A 93 -11.88 2.65 8.44
C SER A 93 -12.58 1.93 7.28
N PRO A 94 -13.67 1.19 7.51
CA PRO A 94 -14.44 0.58 6.41
C PRO A 94 -14.95 1.62 5.39
N GLU A 95 -15.26 2.84 5.82
CA GLU A 95 -15.60 3.97 4.94
C GLU A 95 -14.43 4.40 4.06
N ASP A 96 -13.21 4.35 4.59
CA ASP A 96 -11.97 4.68 3.87
C ASP A 96 -11.65 3.61 2.83
N VAL A 97 -11.87 2.33 3.15
CA VAL A 97 -11.74 1.24 2.17
C VAL A 97 -12.64 1.50 0.96
N ALA A 98 -13.92 1.82 1.19
CA ALA A 98 -14.86 2.11 0.11
C ALA A 98 -14.42 3.32 -0.74
N LYS A 99 -13.94 4.39 -0.11
CA LYS A 99 -13.39 5.57 -0.81
C LYS A 99 -12.16 5.22 -1.66
N ALA A 100 -11.25 4.42 -1.11
CA ALA A 100 -10.04 4.00 -1.82
C ALA A 100 -10.36 3.10 -3.01
N GLU A 101 -11.29 2.14 -2.84
CA GLU A 101 -11.77 1.29 -3.93
C GLU A 101 -12.46 2.11 -5.03
N GLU A 102 -13.26 3.12 -4.66
CA GLU A 102 -13.88 4.02 -5.64
C GLU A 102 -12.84 4.87 -6.39
N LYS A 103 -11.85 5.43 -5.68
CA LYS A 103 -10.75 6.21 -6.27
C LYS A 103 -9.91 5.35 -7.23
N PHE A 104 -9.61 4.12 -6.84
CA PHE A 104 -8.88 3.16 -7.65
C PHE A 104 -9.66 2.75 -8.90
N ASN A 105 -10.96 2.48 -8.78
CA ASN A 105 -11.82 2.15 -9.92
C ASN A 105 -11.98 3.31 -10.90
N LYS A 106 -12.11 4.55 -10.42
CA LYS A 106 -12.13 5.75 -11.28
C LYS A 106 -10.81 5.90 -12.05
N SER A 107 -9.68 5.72 -11.39
CA SER A 107 -8.36 5.84 -12.02
C SER A 107 -8.13 4.74 -13.06
N LYS A 108 -8.61 3.52 -12.79
CA LYS A 108 -8.53 2.38 -13.72
C LYS A 108 -9.48 2.51 -14.92
N ALA A 109 -10.64 3.14 -14.76
CA ALA A 109 -11.64 3.30 -15.82
C ALA A 109 -11.30 4.38 -16.86
N VAL A 110 -10.32 5.24 -16.56
CA VAL A 110 -9.90 6.36 -17.43
C VAL A 110 -8.61 6.03 -18.21
N SER A 111 -8.12 4.78 -18.15
CA SER A 111 -7.01 4.29 -18.99
C SER A 111 -7.48 3.49 -20.20
#